data_AF-A0A4Y9SMY7-F1
#
_entry.id   AF-A0A4Y9SMY7-F1
#
_cell.length_a   1.000
_cell.length_b   1.000
_cell.length_c   1.000
_cell.angle_alpha   90.00
_cell.angle_beta   90.00
_cell.angle_gamma   90.00
#
_symmetry.space_group_name_H-M   'P 1'
#
loop_
_entity.id
_entity.type
_entity.pdbx_description
1 polymer ?
#
loop_
_entity_poly.entity_id
_entity_poly.type
_entity_poly.pdbx_seq_one_letter_code
_entity_poly.pdbx_strand_id
1 'polypeptide(L)'
;VAHTAPGRGVRNIERRIKARAGQPMRRLLRLQRAEQSFFDARDDYLAGRAVWSDIAARGGYADQAHFCREAREITGHSPLELARVLASDEESYWIYRVWT
;
A
#
# COMPACT_ATOMS: atom_id res chain seq x y z
N VAL A 1 -19.54 -14.99 24.76
CA VAL A 1 -20.40 -13.81 25.02
C VAL A 1 -19.63 -12.57 24.58
N ALA A 2 -20.06 -11.89 23.52
CA ALA A 2 -19.32 -10.78 22.93
C ALA A 2 -19.61 -9.46 23.66
N HIS A 3 -18.60 -8.88 24.29
CA HIS A 3 -18.68 -7.58 24.97
C HIS A 3 -18.84 -6.44 23.95
N THR A 4 -20.08 -6.05 23.64
CA THR A 4 -20.34 -4.82 22.88
C THR A 4 -20.75 -3.72 23.84
N ALA A 5 -19.78 -3.02 24.42
CA ALA A 5 -20.04 -1.73 25.04
C ALA A 5 -20.51 -0.73 23.95
N PRO A 6 -21.46 0.18 24.24
CA PRO A 6 -21.86 1.22 23.29
C PRO A 6 -20.63 1.97 22.78
N GLY A 7 -20.44 2.00 21.45
CA GLY A 7 -19.31 2.68 20.80
C GLY A 7 -18.12 1.80 20.38
N ARG A 8 -18.13 0.49 20.65
CA ARG A 8 -17.04 -0.44 20.23
C ARG A 8 -17.35 -1.30 19.00
N GLY A 9 -18.55 -1.20 18.42
CA GLY A 9 -18.88 -1.92 17.19
C GLY A 9 -18.13 -1.39 15.96
N VAL A 10 -17.81 -2.28 15.01
CA VAL A 10 -17.05 -1.98 13.78
C VAL A 10 -17.55 -0.72 13.06
N ARG A 11 -18.88 -0.56 12.91
CA ARG A 11 -19.49 0.63 12.27
C ARG A 11 -19.21 1.94 12.99
N ASN A 12 -19.17 1.94 14.32
CA ASN A 12 -18.83 3.13 15.10
C ASN A 12 -17.34 3.49 14.93
N ILE A 13 -16.47 2.49 14.85
CA ILE A 13 -15.05 2.67 14.58
C ILE A 13 -14.85 3.27 13.18
N GLU A 14 -15.46 2.68 12.14
CA GLU A 14 -15.38 3.20 10.77
C GLU A 14 -15.85 4.66 10.65
N ARG A 15 -16.95 5.00 11.33
CA ARG A 15 -17.48 6.37 11.33
C ARG A 15 -16.50 7.35 11.99
N ARG A 16 -15.92 6.98 13.12
CA ARG A 16 -14.92 7.81 13.83
C ARG A 16 -13.65 7.99 13.01
N ILE A 17 -13.18 6.93 12.35
CA ILE A 17 -12.03 7.00 11.45
C ILE A 17 -12.33 7.94 10.28
N LYS A 18 -13.48 7.79 9.62
CA LYS A 18 -13.89 8.69 8.53
C LYS A 18 -13.99 10.15 9.00
N ALA A 19 -14.58 10.39 10.17
CA ALA A 19 -14.72 11.73 10.73
C ALA A 19 -13.37 12.39 11.07
N ARG A 20 -12.37 11.61 11.50
CA ARG A 20 -11.07 12.14 11.93
C ARG A 20 -10.01 12.19 10.83
N ALA A 21 -9.95 11.16 9.98
CA ALA A 21 -8.96 11.04 8.90
C ALA A 21 -9.48 11.54 7.55
N GLY A 22 -10.77 11.89 7.44
CA GLY A 22 -11.42 12.29 6.19
C GLY A 22 -11.61 11.16 5.17
N GLN A 23 -11.02 10.00 5.41
CA GLN A 23 -11.05 8.85 4.50
C GLN A 23 -11.76 7.65 5.13
N PRO A 24 -12.54 6.87 4.36
CA PRO A 24 -13.11 5.61 4.83
C PRO A 24 -12.01 4.63 5.25
N MET A 25 -12.25 3.85 6.32
CA MET A 25 -11.31 2.83 6.81
C MET A 25 -10.83 1.89 5.70
N ARG A 26 -11.74 1.44 4.82
CA ARG A 26 -11.40 0.60 3.67
C ARG A 26 -10.35 1.23 2.74
N ARG A 27 -10.40 2.55 2.52
CA ARG A 27 -9.42 3.25 1.69
C ARG A 27 -8.06 3.31 2.38
N LEU A 28 -8.04 3.57 3.68
CA LEU A 28 -6.81 3.60 4.47
C LEU A 28 -6.13 2.23 4.48
N LEU A 29 -6.90 1.16 4.70
CA LEU A 29 -6.39 -0.22 4.62
C LEU A 29 -5.85 -0.56 3.23
N ARG A 30 -6.54 -0.10 2.17
CA ARG A 30 -6.08 -0.28 0.78
C ARG A 30 -4.72 0.41 0.55
N LEU A 31 -4.58 1.67 1.02
CA LEU A 31 -3.33 2.42 0.93
C LEU A 31 -2.21 1.73 1.72
N GLN A 32 -2.48 1.32 2.96
CA GLN A 32 -1.51 0.63 3.82
C GLN A 32 -1.00 -0.68 3.21
N ARG A 33 -1.90 -1.48 2.60
CA ARG A 33 -1.52 -2.69 1.86
C ARG A 33 -0.65 -2.35 0.64
N ALA A 34 -1.04 -1.33 -0.12
CA ALA A 34 -0.33 -0.93 -1.32
C ALA A 34 1.09 -0.43 -0.99
N GLU A 35 1.23 0.44 0.01
CA GLU A 35 2.53 0.91 0.52
C GLU A 35 3.43 -0.25 0.92
N GLN A 36 2.92 -1.19 1.73
CA GLN A 36 3.70 -2.37 2.12
C GLN A 36 4.14 -3.18 0.89
N SER A 37 3.24 -3.38 -0.07
CA SER A 37 3.55 -4.13 -1.30
C SER A 37 4.60 -3.41 -2.17
N PHE A 38 4.63 -2.07 -2.16
CA PHE A 38 5.67 -1.30 -2.86
C PHE A 38 7.02 -1.40 -2.16
N PHE A 39 7.07 -1.39 -0.82
CA PHE A 39 8.31 -1.60 -0.09
C PHE A 39 8.90 -2.99 -0.33
N ASP A 40 8.07 -4.02 -0.21
CA ASP A 40 8.47 -5.40 -0.51
C ASP A 40 8.97 -5.53 -1.96
N ALA A 41 8.27 -4.91 -2.90
CA ALA A 41 8.66 -4.91 -4.31
C ALA A 41 10.00 -4.22 -4.56
N ARG A 42 10.24 -3.07 -3.91
CA ARG A 42 11.49 -2.33 -3.98
C ARG A 42 12.63 -3.19 -3.44
N ASP A 43 12.46 -3.81 -2.28
CA ASP A 43 13.51 -4.60 -1.64
C ASP A 43 13.87 -5.83 -2.48
N ASP A 44 12.87 -6.54 -3.02
CA ASP A 44 13.10 -7.65 -3.95
C ASP A 44 13.77 -7.17 -5.25
N TYR A 45 13.41 -5.99 -5.76
CA TYR A 45 14.01 -5.40 -6.96
C TYR A 45 15.48 -5.04 -6.74
N LEU A 46 15.80 -4.34 -5.65
CA LEU A 46 17.17 -3.96 -5.29
C LEU A 46 18.05 -5.19 -5.03
N ALA A 47 17.47 -6.28 -4.50
CA ALA A 47 18.15 -7.56 -4.35
C ALA A 47 18.31 -8.36 -5.65
N GLY A 48 17.76 -7.90 -6.78
CA GLY A 48 17.77 -8.61 -8.06
C GLY A 48 16.89 -9.87 -8.08
N ARG A 49 15.89 -9.97 -7.20
CA ARG A 49 15.00 -11.13 -7.01
C ARG A 49 13.52 -10.84 -7.27
N ALA A 50 13.20 -9.69 -7.87
CA ALA A 50 11.81 -9.30 -8.10
C ALA A 50 11.10 -10.23 -9.09
N VAL A 51 10.14 -10.99 -8.56
CA VAL A 51 9.13 -11.71 -9.33
C VAL A 51 7.77 -11.04 -9.06
N TRP A 52 7.32 -10.21 -10.01
CA TRP A 52 6.16 -9.33 -9.82
C TRP A 52 4.84 -10.05 -9.53
N SER A 53 4.65 -11.25 -10.07
CA SER A 53 3.49 -12.10 -9.77
C SER A 53 3.49 -12.53 -8.30
N ASP A 54 4.67 -12.89 -7.77
CA ASP A 54 4.81 -13.40 -6.41
C ASP A 54 4.65 -12.27 -5.40
N ILE A 55 5.23 -11.11 -5.70
CA ILE A 55 5.03 -9.86 -4.94
C ILE A 55 3.52 -9.52 -4.87
N ALA A 56 2.82 -9.58 -6.01
CA ALA A 56 1.39 -9.33 -6.06
C ALA A 56 0.60 -10.34 -5.20
N ALA A 57 0.94 -11.63 -5.28
CA ALA A 57 0.31 -12.66 -4.47
C ALA A 57 0.56 -12.46 -2.96
N ARG A 58 1.80 -12.15 -2.55
CA ARG A 58 2.16 -11.82 -1.15
C ARG A 58 1.40 -10.59 -0.64
N GLY A 59 1.20 -9.59 -1.50
CA GLY A 59 0.42 -8.39 -1.21
C GLY A 59 -1.11 -8.61 -1.18
N GLY A 60 -1.59 -9.83 -1.47
CA GLY A 60 -3.02 -10.15 -1.50
C GLY A 60 -3.76 -9.62 -2.73
N TYR A 61 -3.05 -9.41 -3.84
CA TYR A 61 -3.64 -9.10 -5.14
C TYR A 61 -4.02 -10.40 -5.87
N ALA A 62 -5.10 -10.34 -6.64
CA ALA A 62 -5.57 -11.46 -7.46
C ALA A 62 -4.56 -11.85 -8.54
N ASP A 63 -3.84 -10.87 -9.09
CA ASP A 63 -2.83 -11.03 -10.12
C ASP A 63 -1.92 -9.79 -10.17
N GLN A 64 -0.84 -9.87 -10.96
CA GLN A 64 0.10 -8.76 -11.19
C GLN A 64 -0.59 -7.54 -11.83
N ALA A 65 -1.57 -7.75 -12.70
CA ALA A 65 -2.24 -6.64 -13.39
C ALA A 65 -3.09 -5.80 -12.42
N HIS A 66 -3.73 -6.43 -11.43
CA HIS A 66 -4.43 -5.77 -10.34
C HIS A 66 -3.47 -4.93 -9.50
N PHE A 67 -2.32 -5.49 -9.10
CA PHE A 67 -1.28 -4.75 -8.40
C PHE A 67 -0.80 -3.53 -9.20
N CYS A 68 -0.51 -3.72 -10.48
CA CYS A 68 -0.07 -2.66 -11.38
C CYS A 68 -1.11 -1.55 -11.59
N ARG A 69 -2.41 -1.87 -11.61
CA ARG A 69 -3.50 -0.88 -11.71
C ARG A 69 -3.60 -0.06 -10.43
N GLU A 70 -3.53 -0.72 -9.28
CA GLU A 70 -3.61 -0.04 -7.99
C GLU A 70 -2.40 0.85 -7.72
N ALA A 71 -1.21 0.42 -8.11
CA ALA A 71 -0.01 1.26 -8.06
C ALA A 71 -0.20 2.56 -8.83
N ARG A 72 -0.64 2.47 -10.10
CA ARG A 72 -0.90 3.64 -10.94
C ARG A 72 -1.99 4.54 -10.37
N GLU A 73 -3.04 3.97 -9.78
CA GLU A 73 -4.12 4.74 -9.15
C GLU A 73 -3.62 5.56 -7.95
N ILE A 74 -2.69 5.01 -7.17
CA ILE A 74 -2.22 5.64 -5.92
C ILE A 74 -1.04 6.59 -6.18
N THR A 75 -0.08 6.20 -7.01
CA THR A 75 1.21 6.90 -7.16
C THR A 75 1.43 7.50 -8.54
N GLY A 76 0.55 7.20 -9.51
CA GLY A 76 0.75 7.54 -10.92
C GLY A 76 1.71 6.61 -11.67
N HIS A 77 2.35 5.65 -10.98
CA HIS A 77 3.44 4.83 -11.54
C HIS A 77 3.16 3.34 -11.32
N SER A 78 3.70 2.51 -12.21
CA SER A 78 3.77 1.07 -11.96
C SER A 78 4.76 0.74 -10.83
N PRO A 79 4.65 -0.45 -10.23
CA PRO A 79 5.60 -0.90 -9.22
C PRO A 79 7.05 -0.93 -9.72
N LEU A 80 7.27 -1.28 -10.99
CA LEU A 80 8.60 -1.29 -11.60
C LEU A 80 9.15 0.13 -11.82
N GLU A 81 8.31 1.06 -12.29
CA GLU A 81 8.70 2.46 -12.44
C GLU A 81 9.04 3.07 -11.08
N LEU A 82 8.20 2.82 -10.06
CA LEU A 82 8.49 3.18 -8.68
C LEU A 82 9.83 2.60 -8.21
N ALA A 83 10.06 1.30 -8.35
CA ALA A 83 11.31 0.67 -7.91
C ALA A 83 12.55 1.27 -8.60
N ARG A 84 12.44 1.64 -9.88
CA ARG A 84 13.50 2.34 -10.62
C ARG A 84 13.75 3.75 -10.12
N VAL A 85 12.68 4.51 -9.89
CA VAL A 85 12.76 5.89 -9.40
C VAL A 85 13.24 5.93 -7.95
N LEU A 86 12.87 4.96 -7.13
CA LEU A 86 13.38 4.83 -5.76
C LEU A 86 14.85 4.40 -5.71
N ALA A 87 15.32 3.71 -6.74
CA ALA A 87 16.73 3.41 -6.95
C ALA A 87 17.51 4.59 -7.58
N SER A 88 16.84 5.65 -8.04
CA SER A 88 17.48 6.86 -8.57
C SER A 88 17.59 7.95 -7.49
N ASP A 89 18.54 8.87 -7.66
CA ASP A 89 18.75 10.00 -6.74
C ASP A 89 17.73 11.15 -6.92
N GLU A 90 16.54 10.87 -7.47
CA GLU A 90 15.52 11.89 -7.75
C GLU A 90 14.82 12.41 -6.47
N GLU A 91 14.89 13.73 -6.26
CA GLU A 91 14.40 14.41 -5.06
C GLU A 91 12.86 14.36 -4.91
N SER A 92 12.11 14.27 -6.02
CA SER A 92 10.64 14.24 -6.04
C SER A 92 10.02 13.05 -5.29
N TYR A 93 10.82 12.01 -5.00
CA TYR A 93 10.38 10.76 -4.35
C TYR A 93 10.95 10.56 -2.95
N TRP A 94 11.46 11.63 -2.31
CA TRP A 94 12.06 11.59 -0.98
C TRP A 94 11.18 10.89 0.08
N ILE A 95 9.85 10.98 -0.01
CA ILE A 95 8.93 10.41 0.98
C ILE A 95 8.99 8.88 1.07
N TYR A 96 9.41 8.22 0.00
CA TYR A 96 9.59 6.76 -0.05
C TYR A 96 11.02 6.33 0.28
N ARG A 97 11.96 7.28 0.41
CA ARG A 97 13.37 7.07 0.84
C ARG A 97 13.63 7.48 2.28
N VAL A 98 12.79 8.31 2.89
CA VAL A 98 13.03 8.82 4.27
C VAL A 98 12.90 7.74 5.36
N TRP A 99 12.42 6.55 5.02
CA TRP A 99 12.21 5.44 5.96
C TRP A 99 13.18 4.26 5.76
N THR A 100 14.20 4.39 4.89
CA THR A 100 15.38 3.48 4.84
C THR A 100 16.47 3.99 5.77
#